data_AF-A0A1Y2G8L2-F1
#
_entry.id   AF-A0A1Y2G8L2-F1
#
_cell.length_a   1.000
_cell.length_b   1.000
_cell.length_c   1.000
_cell.angle_alpha   90.00
_cell.angle_beta   90.00
_cell.angle_gamma   90.00
#
_symmetry.space_group_name_H-M   'P 1'
#
loop_
_entity.id
_entity.type
_entity.pdbx_description
1 polymer ?
#
loop_
_entity_poly.entity_id
_entity_poly.type
_entity_poly.pdbx_seq_one_letter_code
_entity_poly.pdbx_strand_id
1 'polypeptide(L)'
;MVIFRFIGYLAAKPPKVSALGKSGFCIVVLGDIGHSPRMLLHARSALDAGWRVDVIGYKGSRLPEDIENHPSVQFHFLQELPRVAENMPRIFYYLYAPIKAVLLAFQLFIVAMFQVAAPEVYVVQNPPSIPTLHVMQIVNWLKQRHLVIDWHNYGASIVAKRLGQASIFTKLVAVYERMWGFKATIHICVSRTMARDLLYKYEKRGKVITLYDRAPESFRQLNVNEIHTLHSKLKLEKLVQEQLSSESFLPTINANQTLLTERKSAEEPATFRADRPVLIVSSTSWTADEDFQVLLDAAKQYDDLSKLENTENNKLFPKLLFVITGKGPLKQYYEEIISKANFTNLRFITTWLDPEDYPLLLGSADLGISLHTSTSGMDLPMKVVDMFGCGLPVCAFKYPALSELVIAKANGLIFENANELKSQLVHLFRGFPLATPETHIQLQRMRDVIKTTFQSTRWEQNWNTVLLPLLRNLDKTWSDSQMYAENPVYGLGPRYDVESNSDEDFKSEELESEDEAND
;
A
#
# COMPACT_ATOMS: atom_id res chain seq x y z
N MET A 1 11.72 22.55 -33.72
CA MET A 1 10.72 22.59 -32.62
C MET A 1 9.37 23.15 -33.03
N VAL A 2 9.29 24.32 -33.68
CA VAL A 2 8.02 24.95 -34.06
C VAL A 2 7.14 24.04 -34.93
N ILE A 3 7.72 23.36 -35.93
CA ILE A 3 6.99 22.41 -36.80
C ILE A 3 6.35 21.27 -36.00
N PHE A 4 7.10 20.63 -35.10
CA PHE A 4 6.57 19.55 -34.26
C PHE A 4 5.48 20.01 -33.30
N ARG A 5 5.60 21.23 -32.76
CA ARG A 5 4.55 21.84 -31.94
C ARG A 5 3.28 22.12 -32.75
N PHE A 6 3.44 22.60 -33.98
CA PHE A 6 2.33 22.86 -34.90
C PHE A 6 1.61 21.57 -35.32
N ILE A 7 2.35 20.53 -35.71
CA ILE A 7 1.80 19.21 -36.04
C ILE A 7 1.06 18.62 -34.82
N GLY A 8 1.66 18.72 -33.63
CA GLY A 8 1.01 18.27 -32.39
C GLY A 8 -0.26 19.05 -32.06
N TYR A 9 -0.32 20.34 -32.37
CA TYR A 9 -1.55 21.13 -32.19
C TYR A 9 -2.66 20.67 -33.16
N LEU A 10 -2.32 20.35 -34.40
CA LEU A 10 -3.28 19.88 -35.41
C LEU A 10 -3.77 18.45 -35.16
N ALA A 11 -2.90 17.58 -34.65
CA ALA A 11 -3.21 16.17 -34.38
C ALA A 11 -3.89 15.94 -33.03
N ALA A 12 -3.81 16.90 -32.11
CA ALA A 12 -4.39 16.78 -30.78
C ALA A 12 -5.92 16.88 -30.86
N LYS A 13 -6.59 16.05 -30.05
CA LYS A 13 -8.02 16.23 -29.84
C LYS A 13 -8.25 17.58 -29.14
N PRO A 14 -9.20 18.40 -29.61
CA PRO A 14 -9.47 19.66 -28.96
C PRO A 14 -9.93 19.40 -27.51
N PRO A 15 -9.49 20.22 -26.55
CA PRO A 15 -9.95 20.08 -25.17
C PRO A 15 -11.47 20.31 -25.11
N LYS A 16 -12.12 19.66 -24.13
CA LYS A 16 -13.51 19.96 -23.78
C LYS A 16 -13.65 21.46 -23.42
N VAL A 17 -14.80 22.07 -23.71
CA VAL A 17 -15.05 23.52 -23.52
C VAL A 17 -14.73 23.99 -22.10
N SER A 18 -15.10 23.19 -21.10
CA SER A 18 -14.82 23.41 -19.66
C SER A 18 -13.33 23.46 -19.28
N ALA A 19 -12.44 23.05 -20.19
CA ALA A 19 -11.00 22.97 -19.98
C ALA A 19 -10.21 24.02 -20.80
N LEU A 20 -10.91 24.93 -21.50
CA LEU A 20 -10.30 26.06 -22.20
C LEU A 20 -9.71 27.06 -21.20
N GLY A 21 -8.52 27.59 -21.49
CA GLY A 21 -7.81 28.55 -20.64
C GLY A 21 -7.07 27.95 -19.43
N LYS A 22 -7.23 26.64 -19.15
CA LYS A 22 -6.53 25.95 -18.06
C LYS A 22 -5.18 25.39 -18.50
N SER A 23 -4.20 25.44 -17.59
CA SER A 23 -2.93 24.74 -17.68
C SER A 23 -3.12 23.22 -17.78
N GLY A 24 -2.30 22.56 -18.60
CA GLY A 24 -2.41 21.11 -18.84
C GLY A 24 -1.49 20.30 -17.93
N PHE A 25 -2.05 19.33 -17.22
CA PHE A 25 -1.38 18.37 -16.34
C PHE A 25 -1.53 16.97 -16.93
N CYS A 26 -0.47 16.43 -17.53
CA CYS A 26 -0.53 15.14 -18.21
C CYS A 26 0.11 14.03 -17.37
N ILE A 27 -0.70 13.08 -16.92
CA ILE A 27 -0.28 11.88 -16.21
C ILE A 27 0.07 10.79 -17.22
N VAL A 28 1.21 10.12 -17.03
CA VAL A 28 1.68 9.04 -17.88
C VAL A 28 1.89 7.78 -17.03
N VAL A 29 1.04 6.79 -17.25
CA VAL A 29 1.07 5.48 -16.58
C VAL A 29 1.13 4.42 -17.65
N LEU A 30 2.30 3.79 -17.84
CA LEU A 30 2.42 2.66 -18.77
C LEU A 30 1.93 1.37 -18.09
N GLY A 31 0.66 1.36 -17.71
CA GLY A 31 0.00 0.34 -16.91
C GLY A 31 -1.51 0.56 -16.86
N ASP A 32 -2.21 -0.33 -16.15
CA ASP A 32 -3.63 -0.19 -15.86
C ASP A 32 -3.86 1.02 -14.95
N ILE A 33 -4.60 2.01 -15.45
CA ILE A 33 -4.86 3.26 -14.72
C ILE A 33 -5.71 2.99 -13.47
N GLY A 34 -6.68 2.07 -13.53
CA GLY A 34 -7.54 1.71 -12.41
C GLY A 34 -6.78 1.07 -11.24
N HIS A 35 -5.62 0.46 -11.53
CA HIS A 35 -4.71 -0.11 -10.53
C HIS A 35 -3.54 0.82 -10.17
N SER A 36 -3.65 2.11 -10.46
CA SER A 36 -2.63 3.12 -10.13
C SER A 36 -3.21 4.21 -9.22
N PRO A 37 -3.61 3.87 -7.97
CA PRO A 37 -4.38 4.76 -7.09
C PRO A 37 -3.66 6.08 -6.81
N ARG A 38 -2.34 6.06 -6.57
CA ARG A 38 -1.55 7.27 -6.37
C ARG A 38 -1.62 8.23 -7.57
N MET A 39 -1.62 7.71 -8.80
CA MET A 39 -1.73 8.56 -9.99
C MET A 39 -3.13 9.13 -10.17
N LEU A 40 -4.17 8.36 -9.79
CA LEU A 40 -5.54 8.87 -9.72
C LEU A 40 -5.69 9.96 -8.64
N LEU A 41 -4.97 9.83 -7.53
CA LEU A 41 -4.91 10.86 -6.50
C LEU A 41 -4.18 12.13 -6.99
N HIS A 42 -3.09 12.00 -7.76
CA HIS A 42 -2.49 13.14 -8.48
C HIS A 42 -3.47 13.79 -9.45
N ALA A 43 -4.27 13.00 -10.17
CA ALA A 43 -5.28 13.52 -11.10
C ALA A 43 -6.31 14.37 -10.37
N ARG A 44 -6.89 13.85 -9.27
CA ARG A 44 -7.86 14.58 -8.44
C ARG A 44 -7.27 15.90 -7.91
N SER A 45 -6.12 15.85 -7.26
CA SER A 45 -5.51 17.06 -6.70
C SER A 45 -5.14 18.10 -7.76
N ALA A 46 -4.77 17.68 -8.98
CA ALA A 46 -4.57 18.60 -10.09
C ALA A 46 -5.88 19.24 -10.58
N LEU A 47 -6.98 18.48 -10.66
CA LEU A 47 -8.30 19.01 -11.00
C LEU A 47 -8.77 20.04 -9.97
N ASP A 48 -8.63 19.74 -8.68
CA ASP A 48 -8.98 20.62 -7.57
C ASP A 48 -8.14 21.91 -7.59
N ALA A 49 -6.88 21.80 -8.00
CA ALA A 49 -5.99 22.94 -8.21
C ALA A 49 -6.27 23.74 -9.52
N GLY A 50 -7.30 23.37 -10.29
CA GLY A 50 -7.77 24.09 -11.47
C GLY A 50 -7.10 23.68 -12.79
N TRP A 51 -6.37 22.57 -12.84
CA TRP A 51 -5.71 22.10 -14.05
C TRP A 51 -6.68 21.33 -14.96
N ARG A 52 -6.39 21.32 -16.26
CA ARG A 52 -6.91 20.29 -17.18
C ARG A 52 -6.05 19.04 -17.01
N VAL A 53 -6.66 17.88 -16.86
CA VAL A 53 -5.93 16.62 -16.70
C VAL A 53 -6.05 15.75 -17.94
N ASP A 54 -4.91 15.32 -18.45
CA ASP A 54 -4.80 14.31 -19.50
C ASP A 54 -4.16 13.05 -18.89
N VAL A 55 -4.71 11.86 -19.13
CA VAL A 55 -4.16 10.60 -18.59
C VAL A 55 -3.84 9.64 -19.74
N ILE A 56 -2.57 9.27 -19.87
CA ILE A 56 -2.09 8.25 -20.81
C ILE A 56 -1.90 6.94 -20.06
N GLY A 57 -2.47 5.85 -20.55
CA GLY A 57 -2.27 4.51 -20.00
C GLY A 57 -3.21 3.46 -20.57
N TYR A 58 -3.29 2.28 -19.94
CA TYR A 58 -4.24 1.25 -20.35
C TYR A 58 -5.58 1.46 -19.64
N LYS A 59 -6.69 1.21 -20.35
CA LYS A 59 -8.04 1.31 -19.77
C LYS A 59 -8.21 0.31 -18.63
N GLY A 60 -7.78 -0.93 -18.85
CA GLY A 60 -7.73 -1.98 -17.83
C GLY A 60 -8.99 -2.08 -16.98
N SER A 61 -8.84 -1.80 -15.69
CA SER A 61 -9.85 -1.94 -14.64
C SER A 61 -10.81 -0.75 -14.58
N ARG A 62 -11.92 -0.89 -13.83
CA ARG A 62 -12.91 0.19 -13.65
C ARG A 62 -12.23 1.43 -13.05
N LEU A 63 -12.49 2.59 -13.66
CA LEU A 63 -12.03 3.87 -13.16
C LEU A 63 -13.04 4.46 -12.15
N PRO A 64 -12.59 5.27 -11.19
CA PRO A 64 -13.51 6.02 -10.34
C PRO A 64 -14.38 6.97 -11.18
N GLU A 65 -15.70 6.91 -10.97
CA GLU A 65 -16.67 7.65 -11.79
C GLU A 65 -16.47 9.17 -11.74
N ASP A 66 -16.00 9.68 -10.60
CA ASP A 66 -15.70 11.09 -10.38
C ASP A 66 -14.56 11.59 -11.28
N ILE A 67 -13.61 10.72 -11.66
CA ILE A 67 -12.52 11.05 -12.58
C ILE A 67 -12.93 10.73 -14.03
N GLU A 68 -13.53 9.56 -14.27
CA GLU A 68 -13.88 9.09 -15.61
C GLU A 68 -14.82 10.07 -16.32
N ASN A 69 -15.83 10.58 -15.59
CA ASN A 69 -16.84 11.47 -16.14
C ASN A 69 -16.50 12.96 -16.01
N HIS A 70 -15.35 13.31 -15.41
CA HIS A 70 -15.03 14.71 -15.16
C HIS A 70 -14.86 15.50 -16.46
N PRO A 71 -15.45 16.71 -16.58
CA PRO A 71 -15.43 17.47 -17.82
C PRO A 71 -14.06 18.08 -18.15
N SER A 72 -13.14 18.15 -17.18
CA SER A 72 -11.74 18.60 -17.40
C SER A 72 -10.73 17.45 -17.49
N VAL A 73 -11.21 16.19 -17.58
CA VAL A 73 -10.35 15.00 -17.77
C VAL A 73 -10.49 14.45 -19.18
N GLN A 74 -9.37 14.03 -19.74
CA GLN A 74 -9.29 13.30 -21.01
C GLN A 74 -8.35 12.10 -20.90
N PHE A 75 -8.86 10.92 -21.27
CA PHE A 75 -8.07 9.70 -21.33
C PHE A 75 -7.54 9.44 -22.74
N HIS A 76 -6.28 9.02 -22.81
CA HIS A 76 -5.58 8.62 -24.02
C HIS A 76 -5.10 7.19 -23.84
N PHE A 77 -5.97 6.24 -24.22
CA PHE A 77 -5.69 4.83 -23.99
C PHE A 77 -4.67 4.28 -24.99
N LEU A 78 -3.65 3.61 -24.45
CA LEU A 78 -2.71 2.83 -25.24
C LEU A 78 -3.32 1.47 -25.58
N GLN A 79 -3.08 0.99 -26.78
CA GLN A 79 -3.38 -0.36 -27.21
C GLN A 79 -2.40 -1.33 -26.55
N GLU A 80 -2.96 -2.34 -25.88
CA GLU A 80 -2.19 -3.45 -25.34
C GLU A 80 -1.67 -4.33 -26.47
N LEU A 81 -0.35 -4.53 -26.50
CA LEU A 81 0.28 -5.44 -27.45
C LEU A 81 0.14 -6.89 -26.96
N PRO A 82 -0.12 -7.85 -27.89
CA PRO A 82 -0.29 -9.26 -27.56
C PRO A 82 0.79 -9.78 -26.61
N ARG A 83 0.42 -10.70 -25.72
CA ARG A 83 1.40 -11.44 -24.91
C ARG A 83 1.77 -12.71 -25.67
N VAL A 84 3.03 -13.11 -25.60
CA VAL A 84 3.43 -14.45 -26.05
C VAL A 84 2.71 -15.45 -25.15
N ALA A 85 2.02 -16.42 -25.76
CA ALA A 85 1.27 -17.43 -25.01
C ALA A 85 2.19 -18.16 -24.03
N GLU A 86 1.70 -18.44 -22.81
CA GLU A 86 2.49 -19.04 -21.74
C GLU A 86 3.05 -20.42 -22.11
N ASN A 87 2.38 -21.12 -23.02
CA ASN A 87 2.77 -22.44 -23.51
C ASN A 87 3.90 -22.41 -24.59
N MET A 88 4.35 -21.24 -25.02
CA MET A 88 5.38 -21.10 -26.05
C MET A 88 6.80 -21.20 -25.47
N PRO A 89 7.78 -21.70 -26.25
CA PRO A 89 9.18 -21.69 -25.84
C PRO A 89 9.67 -20.31 -25.41
N ARG A 90 10.39 -20.23 -24.29
CA ARG A 90 10.88 -18.97 -23.69
C ARG A 90 11.69 -18.08 -24.67
N ILE A 91 12.31 -18.68 -25.68
CA ILE A 91 13.05 -17.94 -26.73
C ILE A 91 12.17 -16.92 -27.45
N PHE A 92 10.89 -17.24 -27.72
CA PHE A 92 9.98 -16.30 -28.37
C PHE A 92 9.65 -15.10 -27.49
N TYR A 93 9.57 -15.30 -26.17
CA TYR A 93 9.41 -14.20 -25.23
C TYR A 93 10.61 -13.25 -25.27
N TYR A 94 11.83 -13.79 -25.27
CA TYR A 94 13.05 -12.97 -25.33
C TYR A 94 13.21 -12.23 -26.67
N LEU A 95 12.78 -12.82 -27.79
CA LEU A 95 12.80 -12.15 -29.10
C LEU A 95 11.69 -11.11 -29.23
N TYR A 96 10.50 -11.37 -28.69
CA TYR A 96 9.36 -10.48 -28.79
C TYR A 96 9.43 -9.30 -27.82
N ALA A 97 10.00 -9.48 -26.62
CA ALA A 97 10.04 -8.42 -25.60
C ALA A 97 10.70 -7.11 -26.08
N PRO A 98 11.86 -7.11 -26.80
CA PRO A 98 12.43 -5.91 -27.39
C PRO A 98 11.52 -5.27 -28.46
N ILE A 99 10.93 -6.08 -29.34
CA ILE A 99 9.99 -5.60 -30.38
C ILE A 99 8.79 -4.92 -29.73
N LYS A 100 8.21 -5.57 -28.71
CA LYS A 100 7.12 -5.02 -27.91
C LYS A 100 7.52 -3.69 -27.26
N ALA A 101 8.71 -3.60 -26.68
CA ALA A 101 9.20 -2.36 -26.06
C ALA A 101 9.33 -1.22 -27.09
N VAL A 102 9.82 -1.50 -28.30
CA VAL A 102 9.93 -0.50 -29.38
C VAL A 102 8.56 -0.04 -29.86
N LEU A 103 7.62 -0.97 -30.07
CA LEU A 103 6.25 -0.64 -30.48
C LEU A 103 5.52 0.19 -29.40
N LEU A 104 5.68 -0.16 -28.13
CA LEU A 104 5.17 0.65 -27.01
C LEU A 104 5.84 2.02 -26.96
N ALA A 105 7.15 2.11 -27.20
CA ALA A 105 7.87 3.37 -27.22
C ALA A 105 7.34 4.30 -28.31
N PHE A 106 7.15 3.76 -29.52
CA PHE A 106 6.58 4.50 -30.64
C PHE A 106 5.15 4.96 -30.33
N GLN A 107 4.31 4.06 -29.81
CA GLN A 107 2.94 4.38 -29.46
C GLN A 107 2.85 5.49 -28.39
N LEU A 108 3.60 5.34 -27.29
CA LEU A 108 3.66 6.34 -26.23
C LEU A 108 4.17 7.67 -26.76
N PHE A 109 5.21 7.66 -27.61
CA PHE A 109 5.74 8.86 -28.24
C PHE A 109 4.67 9.55 -29.07
N ILE A 110 3.96 8.84 -29.95
CA ILE A 110 2.92 9.43 -30.79
C ILE A 110 1.80 10.05 -29.94
N VAL A 111 1.31 9.34 -28.94
CA VAL A 111 0.22 9.84 -28.07
C VAL A 111 0.68 11.06 -27.27
N ALA A 112 1.79 10.95 -26.53
CA ALA A 112 2.29 12.03 -25.70
C ALA A 112 2.71 13.26 -26.51
N MET A 113 3.27 13.05 -27.70
CA MET A 113 3.73 14.13 -28.58
C MET A 113 2.58 14.81 -29.32
N PHE A 114 1.64 14.05 -29.87
CA PHE A 114 0.68 14.57 -30.85
C PHE A 114 -0.78 14.55 -30.40
N GLN A 115 -1.19 13.71 -29.43
CA GLN A 115 -2.60 13.61 -29.04
C GLN A 115 -2.95 14.41 -27.78
N VAL A 116 -1.97 14.64 -26.89
CA VAL A 116 -2.15 15.46 -25.69
C VAL A 116 -2.10 16.95 -26.05
N ALA A 117 -3.23 17.64 -25.83
CA ALA A 117 -3.37 19.06 -26.08
C ALA A 117 -2.58 19.88 -25.06
N ALA A 118 -1.61 20.68 -25.53
CA ALA A 118 -0.88 21.71 -24.79
C ALA A 118 -0.60 21.41 -23.29
N PRO A 119 0.13 20.33 -22.95
CA PRO A 119 0.50 20.06 -21.57
C PRO A 119 1.58 21.06 -21.13
N GLU A 120 1.46 21.56 -19.91
CA GLU A 120 2.47 22.37 -19.23
C GLU A 120 3.45 21.46 -18.48
N VAL A 121 2.93 20.40 -17.86
CA VAL A 121 3.71 19.40 -17.13
C VAL A 121 3.30 17.98 -17.51
N TYR A 122 4.31 17.11 -17.62
CA TYR A 122 4.15 15.66 -17.70
C TYR A 122 4.55 15.02 -16.37
N VAL A 123 3.70 14.19 -15.79
CA VAL A 123 3.97 13.45 -14.54
C VAL A 123 4.01 11.96 -14.86
N VAL A 124 5.19 11.37 -14.74
CA VAL A 124 5.46 10.00 -15.14
C VAL A 124 5.52 9.09 -13.93
N GLN A 125 4.72 8.04 -13.92
CA GLN A 125 4.87 6.94 -12.96
C GLN A 125 6.08 6.08 -13.35
N ASN A 126 7.05 5.96 -12.45
CA ASN A 126 8.15 4.99 -12.56
C ASN A 126 8.09 3.99 -11.40
N PRO A 127 8.09 2.68 -11.66
CA PRO A 127 8.16 1.97 -12.95
C PRO A 127 6.81 1.86 -13.70
N PRO A 128 6.80 1.39 -14.98
CA PRO A 128 7.92 0.82 -15.73
C PRO A 128 8.84 1.88 -16.35
N SER A 129 10.15 1.70 -16.18
CA SER A 129 11.17 2.63 -16.66
C SER A 129 11.34 2.55 -18.18
N ILE A 130 11.30 1.34 -18.74
CA ILE A 130 11.38 1.08 -20.19
C ILE A 130 9.96 0.84 -20.72
N PRO A 131 9.54 1.47 -21.84
CA PRO A 131 10.18 2.57 -22.56
C PRO A 131 9.90 3.96 -21.98
N THR A 132 9.17 4.09 -20.87
CA THR A 132 8.58 5.36 -20.44
C THR A 132 9.58 6.50 -20.28
N LEU A 133 10.70 6.29 -19.57
CA LEU A 133 11.63 7.36 -19.23
C LEU A 133 12.26 7.99 -20.48
N HIS A 134 12.85 7.21 -21.38
CA HIS A 134 13.51 7.78 -22.56
C HIS A 134 12.53 8.47 -23.51
N VAL A 135 11.34 7.91 -23.69
CA VAL A 135 10.31 8.51 -24.53
C VAL A 135 9.91 9.86 -23.95
N MET A 136 9.66 9.92 -22.65
CA MET A 136 9.24 11.17 -22.00
C MET A 136 10.37 12.20 -21.94
N GLN A 137 11.64 11.80 -21.85
CA GLN A 137 12.77 12.71 -22.04
C GLN A 137 12.78 13.34 -23.44
N ILE A 138 12.57 12.53 -24.49
CA ILE A 138 12.54 13.01 -25.88
C ILE A 138 11.33 13.94 -26.09
N VAL A 139 10.15 13.56 -25.62
CA VAL A 139 8.93 14.40 -25.71
C VAL A 139 9.14 15.70 -24.97
N ASN A 140 9.71 15.66 -23.76
CA ASN A 140 10.01 16.85 -22.98
C ASN A 140 11.02 17.75 -23.68
N TRP A 141 12.09 17.17 -24.24
CA TRP A 141 13.07 17.90 -25.03
C TRP A 141 12.42 18.56 -26.24
N LEU A 142 11.56 17.88 -27.01
CA LEU A 142 10.92 18.45 -28.19
C LEU A 142 9.85 19.51 -27.88
N LYS A 143 9.05 19.30 -26.84
CA LYS A 143 7.98 20.23 -26.44
C LYS A 143 8.47 21.38 -25.57
N GLN A 144 9.64 21.25 -24.93
CA GLN A 144 10.17 22.20 -23.93
C GLN A 144 9.12 22.51 -22.87
N ARG A 145 8.71 21.47 -22.15
CA ARG A 145 7.75 21.52 -21.03
C ARG A 145 8.44 21.07 -19.75
N HIS A 146 7.66 20.87 -18.68
CA HIS A 146 8.19 20.32 -17.44
C HIS A 146 7.96 18.82 -17.38
N LEU A 147 8.96 18.10 -16.90
CA LEU A 147 8.90 16.67 -16.67
C LEU A 147 9.02 16.43 -15.17
N VAL A 148 8.04 15.73 -14.61
CA VAL A 148 8.05 15.23 -13.24
C VAL A 148 8.10 13.71 -13.32
N ILE A 149 9.01 13.10 -12.57
CA ILE A 149 9.08 11.64 -12.45
C ILE A 149 8.71 11.29 -11.02
N ASP A 150 7.64 10.53 -10.85
CA ASP A 150 7.22 9.96 -9.58
C ASP A 150 7.81 8.55 -9.44
N TRP A 151 8.72 8.40 -8.48
CA TRP A 151 9.49 7.19 -8.23
C TRP A 151 8.81 6.40 -7.12
N HIS A 152 8.23 5.26 -7.51
CA HIS A 152 7.59 4.31 -6.61
C HIS A 152 8.51 3.15 -6.29
N ASN A 153 9.32 2.73 -7.25
CA ASN A 153 10.30 1.66 -7.12
C ASN A 153 11.31 1.78 -8.28
N TYR A 154 12.32 0.93 -8.31
CA TYR A 154 13.25 0.82 -9.42
C TYR A 154 12.86 -0.32 -10.35
N GLY A 155 12.78 -0.03 -11.65
CA GLY A 155 12.55 -1.05 -12.67
C GLY A 155 13.63 -2.13 -12.64
N ALA A 156 14.87 -1.74 -12.33
CA ALA A 156 15.98 -2.67 -12.18
C ALA A 156 15.74 -3.67 -11.02
N SER A 157 15.25 -3.22 -9.87
CA SER A 157 14.98 -4.09 -8.71
C SER A 157 13.85 -5.09 -8.98
N ILE A 158 12.81 -4.66 -9.71
CA ILE A 158 11.71 -5.56 -10.13
C ILE A 158 12.23 -6.66 -11.07
N VAL A 159 13.09 -6.29 -12.02
CA VAL A 159 13.72 -7.25 -12.95
C VAL A 159 14.68 -8.17 -12.19
N ALA A 160 15.45 -7.64 -11.24
CA ALA A 160 16.39 -8.38 -10.42
C ALA A 160 15.71 -9.49 -9.61
N LYS A 161 14.49 -9.26 -9.13
CA LYS A 161 13.70 -10.28 -8.44
C LYS A 161 13.36 -11.49 -9.31
N ARG A 162 13.23 -11.29 -10.64
CA ARG A 162 12.89 -12.37 -11.59
C ARG A 162 14.13 -13.04 -12.19
N LEU A 163 15.16 -12.27 -12.51
CA LEU A 163 16.34 -12.75 -13.26
C LEU A 163 17.63 -12.80 -12.41
N GLY A 164 17.58 -12.35 -11.16
CA GLY A 164 18.73 -12.22 -10.28
C GLY A 164 19.44 -10.86 -10.40
N GLN A 165 20.03 -10.40 -9.30
CA GLN A 165 20.83 -9.16 -9.22
C GLN A 165 22.08 -9.21 -10.12
N ALA A 166 22.70 -10.38 -10.26
CA ALA A 166 23.91 -10.57 -11.05
C ALA A 166 23.68 -10.60 -12.56
N SER A 167 22.42 -10.74 -13.01
CA SER A 167 22.07 -10.84 -14.43
C SER A 167 22.50 -9.61 -15.21
N ILE A 168 23.07 -9.84 -16.39
CA ILE A 168 23.48 -8.79 -17.33
C ILE A 168 22.28 -7.90 -17.68
N PHE A 169 21.10 -8.50 -17.88
CA PHE A 169 19.89 -7.76 -18.22
C PHE A 169 19.46 -6.83 -17.08
N THR A 170 19.50 -7.29 -15.83
CA THR A 170 19.24 -6.46 -14.64
C THR A 170 20.17 -5.24 -14.59
N LYS A 171 21.47 -5.46 -14.83
CA LYS A 171 22.47 -4.37 -14.89
C LYS A 171 22.18 -3.38 -16.03
N LEU A 172 21.79 -3.87 -17.20
CA LEU A 172 21.41 -3.01 -18.33
C LEU A 172 20.19 -2.15 -18.01
N VAL A 173 19.16 -2.71 -17.36
CA VAL A 173 17.99 -1.95 -16.92
C VAL A 173 18.38 -0.88 -15.89
N ALA A 174 19.28 -1.20 -14.95
CA ALA A 174 19.79 -0.23 -13.98
C ALA A 174 20.53 0.94 -14.65
N VAL A 175 21.39 0.65 -15.65
CA VAL A 175 22.08 1.68 -16.43
C VAL A 175 21.08 2.53 -17.23
N TYR A 176 20.10 1.88 -17.86
CA TYR A 176 19.04 2.56 -18.60
C TYR A 176 18.25 3.52 -17.69
N GLU A 177 17.81 3.05 -16.52
CA GLU A 177 17.03 3.84 -15.56
C GLU A 177 17.86 4.98 -14.96
N ARG A 178 19.15 4.75 -14.73
CA ARG A 178 20.10 5.81 -14.33
C ARG A 178 20.20 6.90 -15.40
N MET A 179 20.42 6.51 -16.66
CA MET A 179 20.66 7.41 -17.78
C MET A 179 19.42 8.22 -18.17
N TRP A 180 18.28 7.55 -18.38
CA TRP A 180 17.06 8.20 -18.86
C TRP A 180 16.21 8.81 -17.74
N GLY A 181 16.40 8.35 -16.51
CA GLY A 181 15.83 9.03 -15.35
C GLY A 181 16.73 10.12 -14.80
N PHE A 182 17.82 10.53 -15.46
CA PHE A 182 18.83 11.44 -14.89
C PHE A 182 18.33 12.86 -14.64
N LYS A 183 17.46 13.38 -15.51
CA LYS A 183 17.02 14.79 -15.47
C LYS A 183 15.51 14.89 -15.41
N ALA A 184 14.97 15.62 -14.46
CA ALA A 184 13.57 16.04 -14.44
C ALA A 184 13.47 17.45 -13.85
N THR A 185 12.34 18.12 -14.05
CA THR A 185 12.04 19.35 -13.29
C THR A 185 11.88 18.99 -11.81
N ILE A 186 11.11 17.95 -11.52
CA ILE A 186 10.89 17.43 -10.16
C ILE A 186 11.01 15.90 -10.17
N HIS A 187 11.71 15.35 -9.18
CA HIS A 187 11.69 13.94 -8.82
C HIS A 187 10.87 13.79 -7.54
N ILE A 188 9.72 13.12 -7.63
CA ILE A 188 8.91 12.77 -6.48
C ILE A 188 9.33 11.38 -6.01
N CYS A 189 9.52 11.20 -4.71
CA CYS A 189 9.89 9.92 -4.12
C CYS A 189 8.85 9.51 -3.08
N VAL A 190 8.53 8.22 -3.02
CA VAL A 190 7.61 7.67 -2.00
C VAL A 190 8.21 7.60 -0.59
N SER A 191 9.54 7.69 -0.48
CA SER A 191 10.27 7.65 0.80
C SER A 191 11.48 8.58 0.81
N ARG A 192 11.99 8.90 2.01
CA ARG A 192 13.25 9.63 2.18
C ARG A 192 14.44 8.77 1.81
N THR A 193 14.40 7.47 2.09
CA THR A 193 15.43 6.52 1.68
C THR A 193 15.61 6.54 0.16
N MET A 194 14.51 6.53 -0.60
CA MET A 194 14.58 6.66 -2.06
C MET A 194 15.07 8.04 -2.51
N ALA A 195 14.62 9.12 -1.87
CA ALA A 195 15.08 10.46 -2.21
C ALA A 195 16.60 10.63 -2.01
N ARG A 196 17.13 10.11 -0.89
CA ARG A 196 18.57 10.08 -0.59
C ARG A 196 19.33 9.24 -1.61
N ASP A 197 18.82 8.08 -1.98
CA ASP A 197 19.45 7.22 -2.99
C ASP A 197 19.48 7.92 -4.37
N LEU A 198 18.40 8.59 -4.78
CA LEU A 198 18.38 9.37 -6.01
C LEU A 198 19.36 10.57 -5.99
N LEU A 199 19.48 11.26 -4.87
CA LEU A 199 20.39 12.40 -4.72
C LEU A 199 21.85 11.99 -4.69
N TYR A 200 22.22 11.06 -3.80
CA TYR A 200 23.62 10.79 -3.49
C TYR A 200 24.23 9.68 -4.34
N LYS A 201 23.43 8.71 -4.81
CA LYS A 201 23.94 7.57 -5.59
C LYS A 201 23.71 7.75 -7.09
N TYR A 202 22.56 8.30 -7.47
CA TYR A 202 22.21 8.52 -8.87
C TYR A 202 22.48 9.95 -9.36
N GLU A 203 22.77 10.88 -8.45
CA GLU A 203 23.12 12.29 -8.74
C GLU A 203 22.11 12.95 -9.70
N LYS A 204 20.81 12.70 -9.45
CA LYS A 204 19.74 13.19 -10.32
C LYS A 204 19.73 14.72 -10.38
N ARG A 205 19.48 15.27 -11.57
CA ARG A 205 19.33 16.72 -11.80
C ARG A 205 17.87 17.11 -11.78
N GLY A 206 17.51 17.97 -10.83
CA GLY A 206 16.17 18.48 -10.63
C GLY A 206 15.87 18.66 -9.15
N LYS A 207 14.70 19.20 -8.83
CA LYS A 207 14.22 19.25 -7.44
C LYS A 207 13.80 17.84 -7.01
N VAL A 208 14.45 17.26 -6.00
CA VAL A 208 14.06 15.98 -5.41
C VAL A 208 13.24 16.25 -4.15
N ILE A 209 12.08 15.61 -4.05
CA ILE A 209 11.19 15.71 -2.89
C ILE A 209 10.67 14.34 -2.49
N THR A 210 10.33 14.20 -1.21
CA THR A 210 9.55 13.07 -0.72
C THR A 210 8.08 13.50 -0.62
N LEU A 211 7.21 12.84 -1.38
CA LEU A 211 5.76 12.96 -1.26
C LEU A 211 5.24 11.61 -0.76
N TYR A 212 5.07 11.52 0.56
CA TYR A 212 4.53 10.33 1.19
C TYR A 212 3.09 10.03 0.74
N ASP A 213 2.79 8.76 0.54
CA ASP A 213 1.40 8.32 0.38
C ASP A 213 0.61 8.57 1.66
N ARG A 214 -0.64 8.98 1.48
CA ARG A 214 -1.59 9.23 2.56
C ARG A 214 -2.93 8.66 2.13
N ALA A 215 -3.61 7.99 3.06
CA ALA A 215 -4.93 7.46 2.77
C ALA A 215 -5.95 8.60 2.58
N PRO A 216 -6.91 8.46 1.65
CA PRO A 216 -8.05 9.37 1.54
C PRO A 216 -8.97 9.26 2.75
N GLU A 217 -9.92 10.19 2.88
CA GLU A 217 -10.84 10.26 4.03
C GLU A 217 -11.78 9.06 4.17
N SER A 218 -12.00 8.33 3.08
CA SER A 218 -12.79 7.08 3.10
C SER A 218 -12.18 6.01 3.99
N PHE A 219 -10.86 6.06 4.24
CA PHE A 219 -10.20 5.23 5.22
C PHE A 219 -10.30 5.91 6.58
N ARG A 220 -11.13 5.33 7.46
CA ARG A 220 -11.35 5.81 8.82
C ARG A 220 -11.77 4.66 9.72
N GLN A 221 -11.60 4.86 11.03
CA GLN A 221 -12.11 3.93 12.02
C GLN A 221 -13.64 3.95 12.01
N LEU A 222 -14.25 2.77 12.13
CA LEU A 222 -15.70 2.63 12.24
C LEU A 222 -16.14 2.69 13.70
N ASN A 223 -17.32 3.26 13.94
CA ASN A 223 -17.98 3.11 15.22
C ASN A 223 -18.72 1.76 15.32
N VAL A 224 -19.12 1.35 16.53
CA VAL A 224 -19.70 0.00 16.76
C VAL A 224 -21.00 -0.24 15.96
N ASN A 225 -21.81 0.80 15.70
CA ASN A 225 -23.00 0.66 14.87
C ASN A 225 -22.65 0.39 13.40
N GLU A 226 -21.65 1.09 12.88
CA GLU A 226 -21.15 0.87 11.52
C GLU A 226 -20.52 -0.53 11.38
N ILE A 227 -19.77 -0.97 12.39
CA ILE A 227 -19.25 -2.34 12.47
C ILE A 227 -20.41 -3.34 12.44
N HIS A 228 -21.46 -3.14 13.23
CA HIS A 228 -22.63 -4.00 13.21
C HIS A 228 -23.25 -4.09 11.81
N THR A 229 -23.54 -2.94 11.17
CA THR A 229 -24.12 -2.90 9.83
C THR A 229 -23.23 -3.58 8.78
N LEU A 230 -21.92 -3.33 8.81
CA LEU A 230 -20.98 -3.97 7.89
C LEU A 230 -20.98 -5.49 8.07
N HIS A 231 -20.85 -5.96 9.31
CA HIS A 231 -20.74 -7.40 9.58
C HIS A 231 -22.09 -8.13 9.40
N SER A 232 -23.23 -7.44 9.47
CA SER A 232 -24.53 -7.98 9.04
C SER A 232 -24.61 -8.15 7.51
N LYS A 233 -23.91 -7.30 6.74
CA LYS A 233 -23.79 -7.41 5.27
C LYS A 233 -22.81 -8.53 4.90
N LEU A 234 -21.61 -8.51 5.47
CA LEU A 234 -20.52 -9.44 5.14
C LEU A 234 -20.78 -10.86 5.67
N LYS A 235 -21.48 -10.99 6.80
CA LYS A 235 -21.81 -12.28 7.45
C LYS A 235 -20.58 -13.17 7.58
N LEU A 236 -19.54 -12.68 8.26
CA LEU A 236 -18.27 -13.41 8.40
C LEU A 236 -18.47 -14.81 9.01
N GLU A 237 -19.47 -14.98 9.87
CA GLU A 237 -19.85 -16.29 10.40
C GLU A 237 -20.19 -17.30 9.31
N LYS A 238 -20.84 -16.90 8.22
CA LYS A 238 -21.15 -17.77 7.09
C LYS A 238 -19.89 -18.13 6.32
N LEU A 239 -19.01 -17.16 6.08
CA LEU A 239 -17.73 -17.42 5.41
C LEU A 239 -16.88 -18.41 6.21
N VAL A 240 -16.88 -18.31 7.54
CA VAL A 240 -16.22 -19.29 8.41
C VAL A 240 -16.85 -20.68 8.24
N GLN A 241 -18.17 -20.80 8.25
CA GLN A 241 -18.87 -22.10 8.05
C GLN A 241 -18.60 -22.71 6.67
N GLU A 242 -18.63 -21.90 5.62
CA GLU A 242 -18.46 -22.33 4.24
C GLU A 242 -17.03 -22.77 3.93
N GLN A 243 -16.03 -22.08 4.49
CA GLN A 243 -14.62 -22.37 4.23
C GLN A 243 -14.03 -23.40 5.19
N LEU A 244 -14.61 -23.55 6.40
CA LEU A 244 -14.02 -24.33 7.48
C LEU A 244 -15.12 -25.15 8.16
N SER A 245 -15.06 -26.48 8.02
CA SER A 245 -16.06 -27.44 8.53
C SER A 245 -16.04 -27.61 10.06
N SER A 246 -15.98 -26.53 10.84
CA SER A 246 -15.81 -26.59 12.30
C SER A 246 -16.74 -25.63 13.04
N GLU A 247 -17.77 -26.21 13.66
CA GLU A 247 -18.79 -25.49 14.42
C GLU A 247 -18.28 -24.90 15.75
N SER A 248 -17.21 -25.45 16.34
CA SER A 248 -16.73 -25.07 17.69
C SER A 248 -16.15 -23.65 17.79
N PHE A 249 -15.73 -23.07 16.67
CA PHE A 249 -15.21 -21.70 16.65
C PHE A 249 -16.31 -20.65 16.77
N LEU A 250 -17.49 -20.90 16.20
CA LEU A 250 -18.55 -19.89 16.11
C LEU A 250 -19.41 -19.89 17.38
N PRO A 251 -19.72 -18.71 17.94
CA PRO A 251 -20.73 -18.63 18.99
C PRO A 251 -22.14 -18.82 18.38
N THR A 252 -23.14 -19.02 19.24
CA THR A 252 -24.54 -18.95 18.81
C THR A 252 -24.88 -17.50 18.45
N ILE A 253 -25.28 -17.28 17.20
CA ILE A 253 -25.61 -15.97 16.66
C ILE A 253 -27.11 -15.89 16.40
N ASN A 254 -27.79 -14.95 17.07
CA ASN A 254 -29.20 -14.67 16.89
C ASN A 254 -29.45 -13.58 15.83
N ALA A 255 -30.71 -13.33 15.47
CA ALA A 255 -31.09 -12.42 14.38
C ALA A 255 -30.55 -10.97 14.49
N ASN A 256 -30.28 -10.48 15.71
CA ASN A 256 -29.77 -9.13 15.99
C ASN A 256 -28.28 -9.13 16.42
N GLN A 257 -27.55 -10.19 16.07
CA GLN A 257 -26.14 -10.36 16.42
C GLN A 257 -25.32 -10.61 15.16
N THR A 258 -24.06 -10.19 15.22
CA THR A 258 -23.01 -10.59 14.29
C THR A 258 -21.94 -11.35 15.06
N LEU A 259 -20.91 -11.86 14.38
CA LEU A 259 -19.78 -12.48 15.05
C LEU A 259 -19.08 -11.54 16.06
N LEU A 260 -19.15 -10.22 15.85
CA LEU A 260 -18.42 -9.23 16.66
C LEU A 260 -19.32 -8.42 17.61
N THR A 261 -20.57 -8.19 17.24
CA THR A 261 -21.44 -7.19 17.88
C THR A 261 -22.84 -7.71 18.11
N GLU A 262 -23.57 -7.07 19.01
CA GLU A 262 -24.98 -7.38 19.29
C GLU A 262 -25.81 -6.13 19.49
N ARG A 263 -27.11 -6.26 19.24
CA ARG A 263 -28.14 -5.29 19.60
C ARG A 263 -29.20 -5.95 20.46
N LYS A 264 -29.54 -5.32 21.60
CA LYS A 264 -30.61 -5.79 22.47
C LYS A 264 -32.00 -5.60 21.83
N SER A 265 -32.17 -4.51 21.07
CA SER A 265 -33.37 -4.20 20.30
C SER A 265 -32.99 -3.46 19.00
N ALA A 266 -33.91 -3.35 18.04
CA ALA A 266 -33.62 -2.70 16.74
C ALA A 266 -33.25 -1.21 16.88
N GLU A 267 -33.72 -0.55 17.95
CA GLU A 267 -33.58 0.87 18.22
C GLU A 267 -32.37 1.19 19.13
N GLU A 268 -31.79 0.19 19.78
CA GLU A 268 -30.62 0.37 20.66
C GLU A 268 -29.29 0.38 19.91
N PRO A 269 -28.28 1.12 20.40
CA PRO A 269 -26.95 1.11 19.82
C PRO A 269 -26.31 -0.28 19.96
N ALA A 270 -25.56 -0.68 18.93
CA ALA A 270 -24.81 -1.91 18.96
C ALA A 270 -23.66 -1.83 19.98
N THR A 271 -23.39 -2.94 20.65
CA THR A 271 -22.24 -3.14 21.54
C THR A 271 -21.39 -4.30 21.04
N PHE A 272 -20.10 -4.31 21.40
CA PHE A 272 -19.26 -5.49 21.18
C PHE A 272 -19.75 -6.65 22.06
N ARG A 273 -19.73 -7.86 21.53
CA ARG A 273 -20.02 -9.05 22.33
C ARG A 273 -18.84 -9.37 23.26
N ALA A 274 -19.13 -9.89 24.44
CA ALA A 274 -18.11 -10.33 25.40
C ALA A 274 -17.33 -11.57 24.93
N ASP A 275 -17.90 -12.37 24.03
CA ASP A 275 -17.29 -13.60 23.49
C ASP A 275 -16.76 -13.45 22.06
N ARG A 276 -16.68 -12.22 21.54
CA ARG A 276 -16.24 -12.00 20.16
C ARG A 276 -14.79 -12.44 19.96
N PRO A 277 -14.44 -12.98 18.78
CA PRO A 277 -13.04 -13.15 18.42
C PRO A 277 -12.37 -11.78 18.20
N VAL A 278 -11.05 -11.75 18.31
CA VAL A 278 -10.22 -10.66 17.80
C VAL A 278 -10.25 -10.72 16.27
N LEU A 279 -10.55 -9.58 15.62
CA LEU A 279 -10.56 -9.48 14.17
C LEU A 279 -9.19 -8.96 13.67
N ILE A 280 -8.46 -9.83 12.97
CA ILE A 280 -7.16 -9.49 12.38
C ILE A 280 -7.32 -9.47 10.86
N VAL A 281 -6.88 -8.39 10.21
CA VAL A 281 -6.93 -8.29 8.75
C VAL A 281 -5.52 -8.29 8.19
N SER A 282 -5.28 -9.13 7.19
CA SER A 282 -4.04 -9.11 6.42
C SER A 282 -4.39 -9.02 4.94
N SER A 283 -3.78 -8.05 4.25
CA SER A 283 -3.91 -7.93 2.81
C SER A 283 -2.67 -8.51 2.16
N THR A 284 -2.84 -9.45 1.25
CA THR A 284 -1.71 -10.12 0.60
C THR A 284 -1.87 -10.19 -0.92
N SER A 285 -0.75 -10.00 -1.63
CA SER A 285 -0.66 -10.27 -3.05
C SER A 285 -0.45 -11.75 -3.36
N TRP A 286 -0.35 -12.62 -2.35
CA TRP A 286 -0.10 -14.06 -2.51
C TRP A 286 1.07 -14.37 -3.46
N THR A 287 2.09 -13.53 -3.41
CA THR A 287 3.33 -13.66 -4.17
C THR A 287 4.44 -14.09 -3.24
N ALA A 288 5.48 -14.74 -3.78
CA ALA A 288 6.56 -15.33 -2.96
C ALA A 288 7.39 -14.33 -2.13
N ASP A 289 7.25 -13.02 -2.36
CA ASP A 289 7.83 -11.95 -1.54
C ASP A 289 7.06 -11.62 -0.28
N GLU A 290 5.81 -12.04 -0.20
CA GLU A 290 5.03 -11.99 1.03
C GLU A 290 5.00 -13.42 1.56
N ASP A 291 5.96 -13.74 2.43
CA ASP A 291 6.07 -15.07 2.99
C ASP A 291 4.92 -15.33 3.97
N PHE A 292 3.81 -15.81 3.41
CA PHE A 292 2.61 -16.15 4.17
C PHE A 292 2.85 -17.31 5.15
N GLN A 293 3.91 -18.11 4.95
CA GLN A 293 4.27 -19.16 5.89
C GLN A 293 4.61 -18.59 7.26
N VAL A 294 5.24 -17.40 7.33
CA VAL A 294 5.56 -16.72 8.60
C VAL A 294 4.29 -16.47 9.43
N LEU A 295 3.21 -16.01 8.80
CA LEU A 295 1.93 -15.79 9.46
C LEU A 295 1.28 -17.11 9.88
N LEU A 296 1.32 -18.13 9.01
CA LEU A 296 0.75 -19.43 9.30
C LEU A 296 1.46 -20.13 10.48
N ASP A 297 2.79 -20.07 10.52
CA ASP A 297 3.59 -20.63 11.59
C ASP A 297 3.35 -19.90 12.92
N ALA A 298 3.28 -18.56 12.89
CA ALA A 298 2.97 -17.77 14.08
C ALA A 298 1.57 -18.11 14.63
N ALA A 299 0.58 -18.25 13.74
CA ALA A 299 -0.77 -18.65 14.09
C ALA A 299 -0.79 -20.06 14.70
N LYS A 300 -0.09 -21.02 14.11
CA LYS A 300 0.02 -22.38 14.66
C LYS A 300 0.62 -22.39 16.06
N GLN A 301 1.72 -21.65 16.27
CA GLN A 301 2.33 -21.52 17.59
C GLN A 301 1.40 -20.87 18.61
N TYR A 302 0.63 -19.85 18.21
CA TYR A 302 -0.38 -19.23 19.06
C TYR A 302 -1.49 -20.23 19.43
N ASP A 303 -2.00 -20.99 18.46
CA ASP A 303 -3.05 -21.98 18.67
C ASP A 303 -2.61 -23.12 19.59
N ASP A 304 -1.37 -23.60 19.42
CA ASP A 304 -0.78 -24.65 20.26
C ASP A 304 -0.61 -24.15 21.71
N LEU A 305 -0.10 -22.93 21.90
CA LEU A 305 -0.01 -22.31 23.24
C LEU A 305 -1.39 -22.12 23.86
N SER A 306 -2.36 -21.67 23.06
CA SER A 306 -3.73 -21.47 23.51
C SER A 306 -4.40 -22.78 23.94
N LYS A 307 -4.11 -23.93 23.30
CA LYS A 307 -4.60 -25.25 23.74
C LYS A 307 -4.00 -25.69 25.07
N LEU A 308 -2.75 -25.32 25.33
CA LEU A 308 -2.04 -25.68 26.57
C LEU A 308 -2.51 -24.84 27.76
N GLU A 309 -2.69 -23.54 27.57
CA GLU A 309 -2.98 -22.60 28.67
C GLU A 309 -4.46 -22.30 28.88
N ASN A 310 -5.32 -22.43 27.87
CA ASN A 310 -6.76 -22.23 28.08
C ASN A 310 -7.37 -23.41 28.85
N THR A 311 -8.14 -23.10 29.88
CA THR A 311 -8.93 -24.08 30.64
C THR A 311 -10.42 -23.76 30.52
N GLU A 312 -11.31 -24.66 30.97
CA GLU A 312 -12.76 -24.42 30.95
C GLU A 312 -13.15 -23.16 31.74
N ASN A 313 -12.45 -22.88 32.84
CA ASN A 313 -12.73 -21.77 33.74
C ASN A 313 -11.90 -20.51 33.47
N ASN A 314 -10.80 -20.62 32.70
CA ASN A 314 -9.94 -19.48 32.39
C ASN A 314 -9.47 -19.51 30.93
N LYS A 315 -10.07 -18.63 30.11
CA LYS A 315 -9.73 -18.45 28.69
C LYS A 315 -8.81 -17.24 28.55
N LEU A 316 -7.53 -17.43 28.82
CA LEU A 316 -6.50 -16.41 28.70
C LEU A 316 -6.21 -16.02 27.24
N PHE A 317 -6.38 -16.93 26.29
CA PHE A 317 -6.11 -16.67 24.88
C PHE A 317 -7.44 -16.57 24.13
N PRO A 318 -7.80 -15.39 23.61
CA PRO A 318 -9.02 -15.20 22.84
C PRO A 318 -8.96 -15.98 21.52
N LYS A 319 -10.16 -16.19 20.97
CA LYS A 319 -10.32 -16.65 19.59
C LYS A 319 -9.79 -15.58 18.62
N LEU A 320 -9.01 -15.99 17.62
CA LEU A 320 -8.52 -15.08 16.56
C LEU A 320 -9.20 -15.39 15.23
N LEU A 321 -9.77 -14.39 14.58
CA LEU A 321 -10.25 -14.49 13.19
C LEU A 321 -9.34 -13.69 12.28
N PHE A 322 -8.60 -14.39 11.42
CA PHE A 322 -7.81 -13.80 10.36
C PHE A 322 -8.64 -13.69 9.09
N VAL A 323 -8.86 -12.47 8.62
CA VAL A 323 -9.49 -12.19 7.32
C VAL A 323 -8.40 -11.80 6.34
N ILE A 324 -8.15 -12.67 5.38
CA ILE A 324 -7.10 -12.50 4.38
C ILE A 324 -7.72 -12.00 3.08
N THR A 325 -7.30 -10.81 2.63
CA THR A 325 -7.77 -10.22 1.38
C THR A 325 -6.68 -10.27 0.30
N GLY A 326 -7.12 -10.16 -0.96
CA GLY A 326 -6.24 -10.06 -2.13
C GLY A 326 -6.22 -11.30 -3.03
N LYS A 327 -5.43 -11.21 -4.09
CA LYS A 327 -5.33 -12.22 -5.17
C LYS A 327 -3.87 -12.41 -5.55
N GLY A 328 -3.52 -13.64 -5.89
CA GLY A 328 -2.25 -13.96 -6.50
C GLY A 328 -1.97 -15.46 -6.59
N PRO A 329 -0.79 -15.83 -7.12
CA PRO A 329 -0.51 -17.20 -7.57
C PRO A 329 -0.46 -18.22 -6.44
N LEU A 330 -0.05 -17.85 -5.22
CA LEU A 330 0.06 -18.77 -4.09
C LEU A 330 -1.23 -18.88 -3.26
N LYS A 331 -2.31 -18.18 -3.64
CA LYS A 331 -3.55 -18.16 -2.86
C LYS A 331 -4.11 -19.57 -2.64
N GLN A 332 -4.35 -20.30 -3.73
CA GLN A 332 -4.91 -21.65 -3.67
C GLN A 332 -4.01 -22.60 -2.87
N TYR A 333 -2.69 -22.50 -3.04
CA TYR A 333 -1.71 -23.30 -2.31
C TYR A 333 -1.88 -23.15 -0.79
N TYR A 334 -1.97 -21.92 -0.29
CA TYR A 334 -2.16 -21.67 1.14
C TYR A 334 -3.57 -21.98 1.62
N GLU A 335 -4.61 -21.80 0.80
CA GLU A 335 -5.98 -22.24 1.12
C GLU A 335 -6.05 -23.76 1.34
N GLU A 336 -5.34 -24.54 0.54
CA GLU A 336 -5.22 -26.00 0.72
C GLU A 336 -4.47 -26.38 2.01
N ILE A 337 -3.48 -25.59 2.43
CA ILE A 337 -2.79 -25.82 3.71
C ILE A 337 -3.71 -25.46 4.88
N ILE A 338 -4.38 -24.30 4.82
CA ILE A 338 -5.29 -23.81 5.85
C ILE A 338 -6.45 -24.78 6.07
N SER A 339 -7.05 -25.31 5.00
CA SER A 339 -8.18 -26.26 5.11
C SER A 339 -7.80 -27.59 5.76
N LYS A 340 -6.52 -27.97 5.72
CA LYS A 340 -5.98 -29.17 6.38
C LYS A 340 -5.47 -28.89 7.80
N ALA A 341 -5.35 -27.62 8.20
CA ALA A 341 -4.86 -27.25 9.51
C ALA A 341 -5.94 -27.43 10.58
N ASN A 342 -5.62 -28.16 11.64
CA ASN A 342 -6.54 -28.39 12.75
C ASN A 342 -6.39 -27.32 13.83
N PHE A 343 -6.93 -26.13 13.56
CA PHE A 343 -6.93 -25.03 14.53
C PHE A 343 -8.09 -25.15 15.51
N THR A 344 -7.87 -24.82 16.79
CA THR A 344 -8.94 -24.82 17.80
C THR A 344 -9.45 -23.41 18.08
N ASN A 345 -8.54 -22.48 18.35
CA ASN A 345 -8.83 -21.12 18.82
C ASN A 345 -8.56 -20.05 17.76
N LEU A 346 -8.32 -20.42 16.50
CA LEU A 346 -8.23 -19.45 15.42
C LEU A 346 -8.78 -19.96 14.09
N ARG A 347 -9.17 -19.04 13.20
CA ARG A 347 -9.63 -19.37 11.84
C ARG A 347 -9.03 -18.37 10.84
N PHE A 348 -8.71 -18.87 9.65
CA PHE A 348 -8.36 -18.05 8.48
C PHE A 348 -9.49 -18.13 7.48
N ILE A 349 -10.05 -16.99 7.08
CA ILE A 349 -10.95 -16.91 5.94
C ILE A 349 -10.34 -16.03 4.86
N THR A 350 -10.55 -16.40 3.60
CA THR A 350 -10.22 -15.51 2.48
C THR A 350 -11.49 -14.86 1.96
N THR A 351 -11.40 -13.58 1.60
CA THR A 351 -12.55 -12.89 1.02
C THR A 351 -12.12 -11.90 -0.06
N TRP A 352 -13.00 -11.73 -1.04
CA TRP A 352 -12.91 -10.66 -2.01
C TRP A 352 -13.92 -9.59 -1.60
N LEU A 353 -13.44 -8.34 -1.50
CA LEU A 353 -14.28 -7.21 -1.17
C LEU A 353 -14.39 -6.27 -2.36
N ASP A 354 -15.54 -5.64 -2.48
CA ASP A 354 -15.67 -4.47 -3.33
C ASP A 354 -14.77 -3.34 -2.80
N PRO A 355 -14.25 -2.46 -3.68
CA PRO A 355 -13.37 -1.36 -3.29
C PRO A 355 -13.91 -0.49 -2.16
N GLU A 356 -15.23 -0.34 -2.07
CA GLU A 356 -15.93 0.46 -1.07
C GLU A 356 -16.02 -0.25 0.29
N ASP A 357 -16.03 -1.59 0.32
CA ASP A 357 -16.12 -2.38 1.56
C ASP A 357 -14.75 -2.61 2.21
N TYR A 358 -13.66 -2.53 1.44
CA TYR A 358 -12.30 -2.76 1.95
C TYR A 358 -11.89 -1.76 3.06
N PRO A 359 -12.04 -0.42 2.90
CA PRO A 359 -11.78 0.53 3.98
C PRO A 359 -12.64 0.27 5.22
N LEU A 360 -13.90 -0.17 5.02
CA LEU A 360 -14.82 -0.49 6.11
C LEU A 360 -14.36 -1.71 6.91
N LEU A 361 -13.91 -2.77 6.23
CA LEU A 361 -13.34 -3.94 6.90
C LEU A 361 -12.13 -3.53 7.75
N LEU A 362 -11.18 -2.77 7.18
CA LEU A 362 -10.01 -2.27 7.91
C LEU A 362 -10.42 -1.43 9.12
N GLY A 363 -11.40 -0.53 8.96
CA GLY A 363 -11.93 0.31 10.04
C GLY A 363 -12.68 -0.44 11.14
N SER A 364 -13.04 -1.71 10.90
CA SER A 364 -13.68 -2.59 11.89
C SER A 364 -12.72 -3.53 12.63
N ALA A 365 -11.47 -3.64 12.17
CA ALA A 365 -10.50 -4.61 12.67
C ALA A 365 -9.81 -4.15 13.96
N ASP A 366 -9.27 -5.13 14.70
CA ASP A 366 -8.50 -4.88 15.91
C ASP A 366 -7.02 -4.64 15.61
N LEU A 367 -6.47 -5.40 14.66
CA LEU A 367 -5.07 -5.35 14.24
C LEU A 367 -4.93 -5.63 12.74
N GLY A 368 -4.03 -4.89 12.09
CA GLY A 368 -3.56 -5.20 10.74
C GLY A 368 -2.27 -6.03 10.77
N ILE A 369 -2.09 -6.95 9.83
CA ILE A 369 -0.80 -7.60 9.60
C ILE A 369 -0.35 -7.29 8.18
N SER A 370 0.90 -6.82 8.05
CA SER A 370 1.54 -6.61 6.75
C SER A 370 2.77 -7.49 6.61
N LEU A 371 2.71 -8.43 5.66
CA LEU A 371 3.84 -9.27 5.25
C LEU A 371 4.62 -8.64 4.07
N HIS A 372 4.28 -7.41 3.71
CA HIS A 372 4.85 -6.76 2.53
C HIS A 372 6.36 -6.52 2.72
N THR A 373 7.12 -6.88 1.69
CA THR A 373 8.53 -6.51 1.57
C THR A 373 8.75 -5.70 0.29
N SER A 374 9.72 -4.79 0.36
CA SER A 374 10.13 -3.97 -0.77
C SER A 374 11.16 -4.68 -1.63
N THR A 375 10.93 -4.78 -2.95
CA THR A 375 11.94 -5.34 -3.87
C THR A 375 13.23 -4.52 -3.95
N SER A 376 13.16 -3.22 -3.64
CA SER A 376 14.31 -2.31 -3.58
C SER A 376 14.77 -2.02 -2.15
N GLY A 377 13.99 -2.41 -1.15
CA GLY A 377 14.13 -1.97 0.24
C GLY A 377 13.60 -0.56 0.52
N MET A 378 13.08 0.16 -0.47
CA MET A 378 12.85 1.61 -0.40
C MET A 378 11.41 2.09 -0.49
N ASP A 379 10.48 1.30 -1.01
CA ASP A 379 9.07 1.70 -1.08
C ASP A 379 8.31 1.40 0.21
N LEU A 380 7.30 2.21 0.52
CA LEU A 380 6.47 2.05 1.71
C LEU A 380 5.34 1.06 1.45
N PRO A 381 4.87 0.33 2.48
CA PRO A 381 3.82 -0.66 2.30
C PRO A 381 2.47 0.06 2.20
N MET A 382 1.89 0.12 0.99
CA MET A 382 0.60 0.79 0.77
C MET A 382 -0.54 0.18 1.60
N LYS A 383 -0.46 -1.11 1.91
CA LYS A 383 -1.41 -1.77 2.82
C LYS A 383 -1.37 -1.17 4.22
N VAL A 384 -0.18 -0.80 4.73
CA VAL A 384 -0.06 -0.14 6.04
C VAL A 384 -0.56 1.31 5.96
N VAL A 385 -0.35 2.00 4.84
CA VAL A 385 -0.94 3.33 4.58
C VAL A 385 -2.47 3.27 4.69
N ASP A 386 -3.11 2.26 4.09
CA ASP A 386 -4.55 2.05 4.18
C ASP A 386 -5.00 1.74 5.62
N MET A 387 -4.30 0.83 6.31
CA MET A 387 -4.58 0.45 7.70
C MET A 387 -4.46 1.66 8.64
N PHE A 388 -3.38 2.44 8.54
CA PHE A 388 -3.22 3.68 9.30
C PHE A 388 -4.24 4.75 8.90
N GLY A 389 -4.64 4.76 7.63
CA GLY A 389 -5.79 5.51 7.15
C GLY A 389 -7.03 5.25 8.00
N CYS A 390 -7.30 3.99 8.33
CA CYS A 390 -8.39 3.55 9.20
C CYS A 390 -8.11 3.62 10.70
N GLY A 391 -6.94 4.10 11.12
CA GLY A 391 -6.56 4.14 12.53
C GLY A 391 -6.24 2.77 13.09
N LEU A 392 -5.94 1.79 12.24
CA LEU A 392 -5.68 0.40 12.59
C LEU A 392 -4.18 0.22 12.89
N PRO A 393 -3.77 -0.14 14.13
CA PRO A 393 -2.40 -0.52 14.43
C PRO A 393 -1.99 -1.75 13.63
N VAL A 394 -0.69 -1.91 13.37
CA VAL A 394 -0.18 -3.01 12.56
C VAL A 394 0.95 -3.77 13.24
N CYS A 395 1.04 -5.06 12.97
CA CYS A 395 2.31 -5.79 12.99
C CYS A 395 2.84 -5.84 11.54
N ALA A 396 4.05 -5.33 11.29
CA ALA A 396 4.63 -5.26 9.95
C ALA A 396 5.97 -5.99 9.86
N PHE A 397 6.17 -6.73 8.77
CA PHE A 397 7.41 -7.44 8.50
C PHE A 397 8.55 -6.46 8.23
N LYS A 398 9.69 -6.62 8.90
CA LYS A 398 10.82 -5.67 8.84
C LYS A 398 11.46 -5.61 7.46
N TYR A 399 11.69 -4.39 6.97
CA TYR A 399 12.56 -4.10 5.83
C TYR A 399 13.06 -2.64 5.90
N PRO A 400 14.08 -2.24 5.12
CA PRO A 400 14.84 -1.01 5.38
C PRO A 400 14.03 0.30 5.49
N ALA A 401 13.11 0.57 4.56
CA ALA A 401 12.31 1.80 4.59
C ALA A 401 11.07 1.75 5.50
N LEU A 402 10.77 0.59 6.13
CA LEU A 402 9.57 0.44 6.97
C LEU A 402 9.52 1.46 8.11
N SER A 403 10.67 1.75 8.71
CA SER A 403 10.80 2.67 9.85
C SER A 403 10.46 4.12 9.52
N GLU A 404 10.27 4.46 8.24
CA GLU A 404 9.70 5.76 7.89
C GLU A 404 8.20 5.83 8.14
N LEU A 405 7.50 4.69 8.20
CA LEU A 405 6.05 4.61 8.40
C LEU A 405 5.69 3.98 9.76
N VAL A 406 6.22 2.79 10.06
CA VAL A 406 5.92 2.05 11.30
C VAL A 406 7.04 2.29 12.31
N ILE A 407 6.70 2.94 13.42
CA ILE A 407 7.58 3.16 14.57
C ILE A 407 7.19 2.18 15.67
N ALA A 408 8.09 1.24 15.92
CA ALA A 408 7.87 0.15 16.88
C ALA A 408 7.41 0.68 18.25
N LYS A 409 6.40 0.02 18.82
CA LYS A 409 5.72 0.35 20.09
C LYS A 409 4.97 1.70 20.11
N ALA A 410 5.15 2.57 19.11
CA ALA A 410 4.45 3.86 19.03
C ALA A 410 3.15 3.77 18.23
N ASN A 411 3.22 3.33 16.96
CA ASN A 411 2.05 3.22 16.07
C ASN A 411 1.83 1.79 15.55
N GLY A 412 2.72 0.86 15.87
CA GLY A 412 2.64 -0.55 15.49
C GLY A 412 3.81 -1.34 16.06
N LEU A 413 3.89 -2.61 15.67
CA LEU A 413 4.97 -3.53 16.03
C LEU A 413 5.66 -4.03 14.75
N ILE A 414 6.92 -4.42 14.88
CA ILE A 414 7.76 -4.88 13.76
C ILE A 414 8.24 -6.28 14.09
N PHE A 415 8.16 -7.21 13.14
CA PHE A 415 8.62 -8.58 13.31
C PHE A 415 9.49 -9.03 12.13
N GLU A 416 10.37 -9.99 12.38
CA GLU A 416 11.25 -10.60 11.38
C GLU A 416 10.91 -12.08 11.13
N ASN A 417 10.20 -12.72 12.05
CA ASN A 417 9.92 -14.15 12.00
C ASN A 417 8.62 -14.52 12.73
N ALA A 418 8.24 -15.79 12.62
CA ALA A 418 7.01 -16.33 13.19
C ALA A 418 6.97 -16.25 14.73
N ASN A 419 8.11 -16.43 15.40
CA ASN A 419 8.19 -16.41 16.87
C ASN A 419 7.92 -15.01 17.42
N GLU A 420 8.49 -13.98 16.78
CA GLU A 420 8.24 -12.58 17.12
C GLU A 420 6.79 -12.21 16.86
N LEU A 421 6.23 -12.55 15.69
CA LEU A 421 4.82 -12.28 15.40
C LEU A 421 3.89 -12.97 16.40
N LYS A 422 4.14 -14.24 16.73
CA LYS A 422 3.39 -14.95 17.78
C LYS A 422 3.49 -14.21 19.11
N SER A 423 4.68 -13.81 19.53
CA SER A 423 4.88 -13.13 20.83
C SER A 423 4.16 -11.79 20.87
N GLN A 424 4.10 -11.07 19.75
CA GLN A 424 3.32 -9.85 19.61
C GLN A 424 1.81 -10.11 19.70
N LEU A 425 1.30 -11.16 19.04
CA LEU A 425 -0.12 -11.54 19.16
C LEU A 425 -0.49 -11.91 20.60
N VAL A 426 0.36 -12.65 21.29
CA VAL A 426 0.17 -12.98 22.71
C VAL A 426 0.19 -11.70 23.56
N HIS A 427 1.20 -10.85 23.39
CA HIS A 427 1.31 -9.60 24.14
C HIS A 427 0.10 -8.68 23.95
N LEU A 428 -0.40 -8.56 22.73
CA LEU A 428 -1.52 -7.66 22.41
C LEU A 428 -2.89 -8.20 22.87
N PHE A 429 -3.05 -9.52 22.96
CA PHE A 429 -4.40 -10.12 23.09
C PHE A 429 -4.60 -11.08 24.25
N ARG A 430 -3.56 -11.43 25.04
CA ARG A 430 -3.75 -12.21 26.26
C ARG A 430 -4.74 -11.49 27.18
N GLY A 431 -5.78 -12.21 27.60
CA GLY A 431 -6.88 -11.72 28.44
C GLY A 431 -8.00 -11.00 27.69
N PHE A 432 -7.91 -10.78 26.37
CA PHE A 432 -8.96 -10.10 25.61
C PHE A 432 -10.27 -10.92 25.55
N PRO A 433 -11.47 -10.30 25.55
CA PRO A 433 -11.74 -8.87 25.74
C PRO A 433 -11.90 -8.49 27.23
N LEU A 434 -11.76 -9.44 28.16
CA LEU A 434 -12.24 -9.34 29.54
C LEU A 434 -11.17 -8.99 30.59
N ALA A 435 -9.87 -8.97 30.27
CA ALA A 435 -8.80 -8.74 31.24
C ALA A 435 -7.57 -8.02 30.66
N THR A 436 -7.49 -6.71 30.92
CA THR A 436 -6.35 -5.85 31.35
C THR A 436 -6.46 -4.45 30.73
N PRO A 437 -6.42 -3.37 31.54
CA PRO A 437 -6.23 -2.03 31.01
C PRO A 437 -5.02 -1.96 30.08
N GLU A 438 -3.91 -2.62 30.39
CA GLU A 438 -2.59 -2.39 29.78
C GLU A 438 -2.54 -2.72 28.28
N THR A 439 -3.08 -3.87 27.85
CA THR A 439 -3.07 -4.31 26.44
C THR A 439 -4.04 -3.47 25.60
N HIS A 440 -5.25 -3.24 26.11
CA HIS A 440 -6.23 -2.35 25.49
C HIS A 440 -5.69 -0.92 25.42
N ILE A 441 -5.00 -0.46 26.47
CA ILE A 441 -4.30 0.82 26.52
C ILE A 441 -3.21 0.86 25.46
N GLN A 442 -2.43 -0.20 25.24
CA GLN A 442 -1.39 -0.19 24.22
C GLN A 442 -1.96 -0.07 22.81
N LEU A 443 -2.95 -0.91 22.45
CA LEU A 443 -3.64 -0.78 21.16
C LEU A 443 -4.27 0.60 21.00
N GLN A 444 -4.95 1.10 22.04
CA GLN A 444 -5.55 2.42 22.02
C GLN A 444 -4.51 3.54 21.90
N ARG A 445 -3.38 3.45 22.60
CA ARG A 445 -2.24 4.37 22.45
C ARG A 445 -1.71 4.37 21.02
N MET A 446 -1.55 3.20 20.40
CA MET A 446 -1.15 3.11 18.99
C MET A 446 -2.17 3.78 18.07
N ARG A 447 -3.47 3.58 18.31
CA ARG A 447 -4.54 4.26 17.56
C ARG A 447 -4.48 5.78 17.72
N ASP A 448 -4.27 6.28 18.94
CA ASP A 448 -4.17 7.71 19.23
C ASP A 448 -2.94 8.34 18.56
N VAL A 449 -1.80 7.62 18.56
CA VAL A 449 -0.60 8.03 17.83
C VAL A 449 -0.88 8.06 16.33
N ILE A 450 -1.46 7.02 15.73
CA ILE A 450 -1.84 7.01 14.30
C ILE A 450 -2.76 8.20 13.98
N LYS A 451 -3.76 8.45 14.81
CA LYS A 451 -4.71 9.55 14.63
C LYS A 451 -4.04 10.92 14.62
N THR A 452 -3.11 11.16 15.55
CA THR A 452 -2.44 12.45 15.71
C THR A 452 -1.29 12.68 14.72
N THR A 453 -0.62 11.61 14.27
CA THR A 453 0.61 11.68 13.47
C THR A 453 0.38 11.39 11.98
N PHE A 454 -0.47 10.41 11.68
CA PHE A 454 -0.72 9.94 10.31
C PHE A 454 -2.02 10.52 9.75
N GLN A 455 -3.13 10.40 10.48
CA GLN A 455 -4.45 10.84 10.00
C GLN A 455 -4.65 12.35 10.05
N SER A 456 -3.81 13.08 10.78
CA SER A 456 -3.83 14.55 10.87
C SER A 456 -3.52 15.24 9.54
N THR A 457 -2.99 14.50 8.55
CA THR A 457 -2.80 14.99 7.19
C THR A 457 -3.19 13.91 6.20
N ARG A 458 -4.20 14.21 5.37
CA ARG A 458 -4.66 13.34 4.27
C ARG A 458 -3.93 13.66 2.97
N TRP A 459 -4.16 12.85 1.94
CA TRP A 459 -3.50 13.01 0.63
C TRP A 459 -3.59 14.43 0.10
N GLU A 460 -4.79 15.00 0.03
CA GLU A 460 -5.02 16.31 -0.57
C GLU A 460 -4.22 17.41 0.13
N GLN A 461 -4.27 17.45 1.47
CA GLN A 461 -3.50 18.42 2.26
C GLN A 461 -1.99 18.24 2.08
N ASN A 462 -1.50 16.99 2.09
CA ASN A 462 -0.08 16.69 1.87
C ASN A 462 0.37 17.16 0.48
N TRP A 463 -0.42 16.84 -0.55
CA TRP A 463 -0.15 17.22 -1.93
C TRP A 463 -0.15 18.74 -2.13
N ASN A 464 -1.14 19.43 -1.56
CA ASN A 464 -1.27 20.89 -1.61
C ASN A 464 -0.13 21.60 -0.87
N THR A 465 0.40 20.98 0.19
CA THR A 465 1.51 21.54 0.97
C THR A 465 2.86 21.31 0.29
N VAL A 466 3.08 20.11 -0.26
CA VAL A 466 4.41 19.67 -0.73
C VAL A 466 4.59 19.91 -2.23
N LEU A 467 3.63 19.51 -3.07
CA LEU A 467 3.82 19.46 -4.52
C LEU A 467 3.21 20.68 -5.24
N LEU A 468 2.01 21.12 -4.85
CA LEU A 468 1.32 22.24 -5.51
C LEU A 468 2.17 23.53 -5.58
N PRO A 469 2.90 23.95 -4.52
CA PRO A 469 3.71 25.16 -4.58
C PRO A 469 4.83 25.05 -5.62
N LEU A 470 5.38 23.85 -5.84
CA LEU A 470 6.40 23.59 -6.84
C LEU A 470 5.81 23.62 -8.25
N LEU A 471 4.63 23.01 -8.43
CA LEU A 471 3.89 23.01 -9.71
C LEU A 471 3.47 24.43 -10.14
N ARG A 472 3.18 25.32 -9.19
CA ARG A 472 2.88 26.74 -9.48
C ARG A 472 4.12 27.58 -9.80
N ASN A 473 5.32 27.04 -9.60
CA ASN A 473 6.60 27.74 -9.76
C ASN A 473 7.60 26.95 -10.63
N LEU A 474 7.11 26.25 -11.65
CA LEU A 474 7.92 25.33 -12.46
C LEU A 474 9.07 26.02 -13.23
N ASP A 475 8.95 27.32 -13.53
CA ASP A 475 9.97 28.11 -14.22
C ASP A 475 11.14 28.55 -13.33
N LYS A 476 11.06 28.37 -12.00
CA LYS A 476 12.14 28.77 -11.09
C LYS A 476 13.32 27.80 -11.18
N THR A 477 14.52 28.35 -11.36
CA THR A 477 15.78 27.61 -11.17
C THR A 477 16.08 27.46 -9.69
N TRP A 478 16.20 26.22 -9.21
CA TRP A 478 16.53 25.90 -7.81
C TRP A 478 18.05 25.92 -7.62
N SER A 479 18.54 26.55 -6.55
CA SER A 479 19.95 26.42 -6.16
C SER A 479 20.25 25.00 -5.68
N ASP A 480 21.53 24.58 -5.67
CA ASP A 480 21.95 23.25 -5.19
C ASP A 480 21.47 22.98 -3.76
N SER A 481 21.51 23.99 -2.88
CA SER A 481 20.98 23.92 -1.51
C SER A 481 19.45 23.75 -1.43
N GLN A 482 18.74 24.11 -2.50
CA GLN A 482 17.29 23.95 -2.63
C GLN A 482 16.94 22.70 -3.45
N MET A 483 17.88 21.85 -3.86
CA MET A 483 17.56 20.66 -4.67
C MET A 483 16.94 19.53 -3.86
N TYR A 484 17.03 19.58 -2.53
CA TYR A 484 16.31 18.66 -1.64
C TYR A 484 15.40 19.43 -0.67
N ALA A 485 14.31 18.81 -0.24
CA ALA A 485 13.50 19.27 0.88
C ALA A 485 13.16 18.04 1.74
N GLU A 486 13.72 17.98 2.95
CA GLU A 486 13.28 17.00 3.95
C GLU A 486 11.97 17.49 4.56
N ASN A 487 10.94 16.65 4.47
CA ASN A 487 9.72 16.81 5.25
C ASN A 487 9.80 15.91 6.49
N PRO A 488 9.28 16.35 7.65
CA PRO A 488 9.25 15.53 8.85
C PRO A 488 8.44 14.25 8.62
N VAL A 489 8.85 13.18 9.31
CA VAL A 489 8.10 11.93 9.43
C VAL A 489 6.73 12.24 10.03
N TYR A 490 5.70 11.47 9.64
CA TYR A 490 4.37 11.42 10.28
C TYR A 490 4.45 11.92 11.72
N GLY A 491 3.97 13.14 12.00
CA GLY A 491 4.50 14.07 13.02
C GLY A 491 4.66 13.52 14.44
N LEU A 492 5.64 12.66 14.65
CA LEU A 492 6.08 12.19 15.95
C LEU A 492 7.05 13.24 16.44
N GLY A 493 6.60 14.09 17.37
CA GLY A 493 7.49 15.04 18.02
C GLY A 493 8.69 14.33 18.70
N PRO A 494 9.69 15.09 19.16
CA PRO A 494 10.96 14.56 19.70
C PRO A 494 10.85 13.59 20.91
N ARG A 495 9.64 13.29 21.40
CA ARG A 495 9.37 12.27 22.43
C ARG A 495 9.42 10.82 21.92
N TYR A 496 9.35 10.61 20.62
CA TYR A 496 9.30 9.27 20.01
C TYR A 496 10.47 9.01 19.06
N ASP A 497 11.44 9.94 18.99
CA ASP A 497 12.72 9.67 18.35
C ASP A 497 13.41 8.56 19.15
N VAL A 498 13.77 7.50 18.43
CA VAL A 498 14.23 6.23 18.96
C VAL A 498 15.59 6.42 19.64
N GLU A 499 15.60 6.63 20.95
CA GLU A 499 16.65 6.03 21.77
C GLU A 499 16.40 4.52 21.77
N SER A 500 17.43 3.78 21.35
CA SER A 500 17.46 2.33 21.34
C SER A 500 17.33 1.79 22.76
N ASN A 501 16.11 1.63 23.26
CA ASN A 501 15.88 0.78 24.41
C ASN A 501 15.99 -0.67 23.95
N SER A 502 17.07 -1.28 24.41
CA SER A 502 17.50 -2.66 24.24
C SER A 502 16.39 -3.68 24.46
N ASP A 503 16.58 -4.86 23.86
CA ASP A 503 15.72 -6.06 23.86
C ASP A 503 15.46 -6.70 25.24
N GLU A 504 15.46 -5.94 26.34
CA GLU A 504 15.36 -6.49 27.70
C GLU A 504 13.92 -6.75 28.17
N ASP A 505 12.90 -6.15 27.54
CA ASP A 505 11.49 -6.33 27.96
C ASP A 505 10.85 -7.67 27.54
N PHE A 506 11.54 -8.54 26.79
CA PHE A 506 10.99 -9.81 26.31
C PHE A 506 11.62 -11.06 26.96
N LYS A 507 12.46 -10.91 28.00
CA LYS A 507 13.24 -12.02 28.57
C LYS A 507 13.09 -12.34 30.06
N SER A 508 12.17 -11.73 30.79
CA SER A 508 12.04 -11.99 32.23
C SER A 508 10.65 -12.48 32.61
N GLU A 509 10.38 -13.77 32.41
CA GLU A 509 9.35 -14.52 33.14
C GLU A 509 9.57 -16.03 32.95
N GLU A 510 10.77 -16.52 33.27
CA GLU A 510 11.04 -17.94 33.51
C GLU A 510 12.27 -18.02 34.45
N LEU A 511 12.13 -18.77 35.55
CA LEU A 511 13.11 -19.03 36.64
C LEU A 511 13.00 -18.15 37.90
N GLU A 512 11.92 -18.33 38.66
CA GLU A 512 12.02 -18.38 40.13
C GLU A 512 11.13 -19.51 40.66
N SER A 513 11.66 -20.73 40.62
CA SER A 513 11.22 -21.84 41.46
C SER A 513 12.39 -22.80 41.65
N GLU A 514 12.62 -23.19 42.91
CA GLU A 514 13.61 -24.17 43.40
C GLU A 514 14.98 -23.58 43.78
N ASP A 515 15.12 -23.20 45.06
CA ASP A 515 16.11 -23.81 45.97
C ASP A 515 15.97 -23.22 47.40
N GLU A 516 15.01 -23.73 48.17
CA GLU A 516 15.07 -23.73 49.64
C GLU A 516 15.00 -25.18 50.13
N ALA A 517 16.15 -25.85 50.20
CA ALA A 517 16.41 -26.97 51.10
C ALA A 517 17.90 -27.35 51.08
N ASN A 518 18.61 -27.03 52.16
CA ASN A 518 19.83 -27.66 52.73
C ASN A 518 20.92 -26.63 53.07
N ASP A 519 20.84 -26.02 54.26
CA ASP A 519 21.77 -26.26 55.39
C ASP A 519 21.35 -25.45 56.63
#